data_AF-A0A232LSC7-F1
#
_entry.id   AF-A0A232LSC7-F1
#
_cell.length_a   1.000
_cell.length_b   1.000
_cell.length_c   1.000
_cell.angle_alpha   90.00
_cell.angle_beta   90.00
_cell.angle_gamma   90.00
#
_symmetry.space_group_name_H-M   'P 1'
#
loop_
_entity.id
_entity.type
_entity.pdbx_description
1 polymer ?
#
loop_
_entity_poly.entity_id
_entity_poly.type
_entity_poly.pdbx_seq_one_letter_code
_entity_poly.pdbx_strand_id
1 'polypeptide(L)'
;EIDPDGRSRSFHIQNVVVYCRVHFLRNIEEAVGKRKAQEVSGRMTSLLDCGSRDDYFRLCDLLMNRETNPKVVEFVRHKRNPDIACGLNKFCSQIPGEIFDRVRHHTNAAEQSHNKAYSFGRRQTLLQGLTSGWKLDRRDVDQHKARSDFGIRHAYRTDDMEANYSRHQKREETRRRRRTEQAQAQAPDPIDDEPALGINFDSPPSSPPTPSRSGSVTGRQRSTPPRPRSRATASRARSAQPNLRQLAAQNVQDLDQRQRELELRRLETEQQRLEEDRQLELRRRETEQNLLEEQLRRERLANDAMETANERIQYFLQRAKQGDQQAARMLERDP
;
A
#
# COMPACT_ATOMS: atom_id res chain seq x y z
N GLU A 1 13.87 30.91 15.13
CA GLU A 1 13.76 29.98 16.27
C GLU A 1 12.65 28.97 16.00
N ILE A 2 12.61 27.81 16.69
CA ILE A 2 11.60 26.75 16.42
C ILE A 2 10.44 26.78 17.44
N ASP A 3 10.72 27.11 18.70
CA ASP A 3 9.71 27.47 19.70
C ASP A 3 10.21 28.72 20.47
N PRO A 4 9.60 29.91 20.29
CA PRO A 4 10.07 31.13 20.94
C PRO A 4 9.80 31.15 22.45
N ASP A 5 8.92 30.28 22.94
CA ASP A 5 8.57 30.18 24.36
C ASP A 5 9.44 29.16 25.14
N GLY A 6 10.42 28.53 24.47
CA GLY A 6 11.41 27.65 25.10
C GLY A 6 10.84 26.44 25.84
N ARG A 7 9.73 25.86 25.37
CA ARG A 7 9.00 24.81 26.11
C ARG A 7 9.78 23.50 26.17
N SER A 8 9.44 22.66 27.14
CA SER A 8 10.14 21.38 27.35
C SER A 8 9.83 20.37 26.24
N ARG A 9 10.80 19.48 25.96
CA ARG A 9 10.60 18.36 25.02
C ARG A 9 9.34 17.54 25.33
N SER A 10 9.08 17.29 26.62
CA SER A 10 7.91 16.56 27.10
C SER A 10 6.60 17.30 26.79
N PHE A 11 6.56 18.63 26.90
CA PHE A 11 5.41 19.43 26.45
C PHE A 11 5.09 19.17 24.97
N HIS A 12 6.09 19.26 24.08
CA HIS A 12 5.86 19.05 22.64
C HIS A 12 5.41 17.60 22.33
N ILE A 13 5.99 16.59 23.00
CA ILE A 13 5.57 15.20 22.84
C ILE A 13 4.09 15.03 23.24
N GLN A 14 3.70 15.56 24.39
CA GLN A 14 2.34 15.43 24.94
C GLN A 14 1.27 16.19 24.14
N ASN A 15 1.67 17.14 23.28
CA ASN A 15 0.80 17.93 22.40
C ASN A 15 0.74 17.42 20.93
N VAL A 16 1.56 16.43 20.54
CA VAL A 16 1.70 16.02 19.13
C VAL A 16 1.57 14.51 18.90
N VAL A 17 1.97 13.67 19.85
CA VAL A 17 2.08 12.23 19.62
C VAL A 17 0.76 11.50 19.84
N VAL A 18 0.35 10.69 18.85
CA VAL A 18 -0.71 9.65 18.96
C VAL A 18 -0.13 8.34 18.44
N TYR A 19 -0.20 7.26 19.22
CA TYR A 19 0.34 5.95 18.84
C TYR A 19 -0.70 5.05 18.16
N CYS A 20 -0.26 4.27 17.18
CA CYS A 20 -1.13 3.35 16.44
C CYS A 20 -1.60 2.16 17.31
N ARG A 21 -2.93 2.01 17.45
CA ARG A 21 -3.59 0.92 18.19
C ARG A 21 -3.15 -0.48 17.72
N VAL A 22 -2.97 -0.67 16.41
CA VAL A 22 -2.54 -1.97 15.82
C VAL A 22 -1.15 -2.38 16.31
N HIS A 23 -0.21 -1.43 16.38
CA HIS A 23 1.13 -1.70 16.90
C HIS A 23 1.13 -1.90 18.43
N PHE A 24 0.30 -1.15 19.17
CA PHE A 24 0.14 -1.38 20.60
C PHE A 24 -0.35 -2.81 20.91
N LEU A 25 -1.38 -3.28 20.20
CA LEU A 25 -1.94 -4.63 20.35
C LEU A 25 -0.93 -5.72 19.96
N ARG A 26 -0.18 -5.56 18.86
CA ARG A 26 0.89 -6.49 18.47
C ARG A 26 1.96 -6.62 19.57
N ASN A 27 2.36 -5.50 20.17
CA ASN A 27 3.36 -5.51 21.25
C ASN A 27 2.82 -6.16 22.54
N ILE A 28 1.50 -6.23 22.75
CA ILE A 28 0.89 -7.05 23.81
C ILE A 28 0.99 -8.55 23.46
N GLU A 29 0.70 -8.96 22.22
CA GLU A 29 0.87 -10.35 21.78
C GLU A 29 2.31 -10.85 21.98
N GLU A 30 3.30 -9.99 21.74
CA GLU A 30 4.74 -10.28 21.94
C GLU A 30 5.13 -10.39 23.43
N ALA A 31 4.49 -9.61 24.31
CA ALA A 31 4.76 -9.62 25.76
C ALA A 31 4.09 -10.80 26.49
N VAL A 32 2.85 -11.14 26.14
CA VAL A 32 2.04 -12.17 26.83
C VAL A 32 2.06 -13.54 26.12
N GLY A 33 2.20 -13.57 24.79
CA GLY A 33 2.30 -14.79 23.99
C GLY A 33 0.95 -15.42 23.60
N LYS A 34 0.88 -15.97 22.38
CA LYS A 34 -0.36 -16.32 21.65
C LYS A 34 -1.31 -17.37 22.26
N ARG A 35 -1.04 -17.96 23.44
CA ARG A 35 -1.81 -19.11 23.99
C ARG A 35 -2.19 -19.06 25.48
N LYS A 36 -1.75 -18.07 26.26
CA LYS A 36 -2.01 -17.99 27.72
C LYS A 36 -2.47 -16.60 28.18
N ALA A 37 -3.05 -15.82 27.27
CA ALA A 37 -2.97 -14.36 27.35
C ALA A 37 -4.29 -13.58 27.51
N GLN A 38 -5.47 -14.15 27.26
CA GLN A 38 -6.68 -13.33 27.01
C GLN A 38 -7.02 -12.33 28.14
N GLU A 39 -6.99 -12.75 29.40
CA GLU A 39 -7.32 -11.88 30.54
C GLU A 39 -6.26 -10.80 30.82
N VAL A 40 -4.98 -11.14 30.67
CA VAL A 40 -3.85 -10.19 30.85
C VAL A 40 -3.83 -9.20 29.69
N SER A 41 -3.97 -9.70 28.46
CA SER A 41 -4.06 -8.91 27.24
C SER A 41 -5.25 -7.95 27.26
N GLY A 42 -6.42 -8.39 27.75
CA GLY A 42 -7.58 -7.51 27.97
C GLY A 42 -7.26 -6.36 28.93
N ARG A 43 -6.65 -6.66 30.09
CA ARG A 43 -6.27 -5.64 31.10
C ARG A 43 -5.12 -4.73 30.64
N MET A 44 -4.22 -5.21 29.78
CA MET A 44 -3.22 -4.36 29.11
C MET A 44 -3.84 -3.51 27.99
N THR A 45 -4.90 -4.02 27.33
CA THR A 45 -5.62 -3.29 26.28
C THR A 45 -6.46 -2.16 26.88
N SER A 46 -7.08 -2.34 28.04
CA SER A 46 -7.93 -1.30 28.67
C SER A 46 -7.17 -0.03 29.05
N LEU A 47 -5.83 -0.03 29.12
CA LEU A 47 -5.00 1.19 29.22
C LEU A 47 -5.35 2.21 28.11
N LEU A 48 -5.71 1.72 26.92
CA LEU A 48 -6.12 2.56 25.80
C LEU A 48 -7.40 3.34 26.07
N ASP A 49 -8.28 2.82 26.93
CA ASP A 49 -9.68 3.19 26.99
C ASP A 49 -10.12 3.55 28.44
N CYS A 50 -9.17 3.72 29.38
CA CYS A 50 -9.41 4.28 30.73
C CYS A 50 -10.10 5.65 30.65
N GLY A 51 -11.05 5.91 31.55
CA GLY A 51 -11.87 7.14 31.58
C GLY A 51 -11.24 8.35 32.27
N SER A 52 -10.08 8.20 32.89
CA SER A 52 -9.34 9.31 33.51
C SER A 52 -7.82 9.06 33.47
N ARG A 53 -7.05 10.12 33.74
CA ARG A 53 -5.60 10.04 33.91
C ARG A 53 -5.24 9.13 35.08
N ASP A 54 -5.90 9.29 36.21
CA ASP A 54 -5.55 8.58 37.44
C ASP A 54 -5.90 7.09 37.34
N ASP A 55 -6.99 6.73 36.66
CA ASP A 55 -7.31 5.33 36.34
C ASP A 55 -6.26 4.68 35.44
N TYR A 56 -5.66 5.43 34.50
CA TYR A 56 -4.56 4.93 33.67
C TYR A 56 -3.33 4.59 34.52
N PHE A 57 -2.86 5.52 35.36
CA PHE A 57 -1.70 5.27 36.23
C PHE A 57 -1.97 4.19 37.28
N ARG A 58 -3.18 4.17 37.87
CA ARG A 58 -3.64 3.13 38.79
C ARG A 58 -3.70 1.75 38.13
N LEU A 59 -4.13 1.65 36.88
CA LEU A 59 -4.11 0.40 36.12
C LEU A 59 -2.67 -0.05 35.81
N CYS A 60 -1.76 0.87 35.47
CA CYS A 60 -0.33 0.54 35.37
C CYS A 60 0.22 -0.05 36.67
N ASP A 61 -0.07 0.58 37.82
CA ASP A 61 0.43 0.13 39.12
C ASP A 61 -0.18 -1.21 39.55
N LEU A 62 -1.47 -1.43 39.28
CA LEU A 62 -2.13 -2.72 39.49
C LEU A 62 -1.54 -3.84 38.62
N LEU A 63 -1.19 -3.55 37.36
CA LEU A 63 -0.56 -4.53 36.47
C LEU A 63 0.88 -4.85 36.89
N MET A 64 1.69 -3.85 37.22
CA MET A 64 3.07 -4.07 37.69
C MET A 64 3.13 -4.87 39.00
N ASN A 65 2.17 -4.65 39.90
CA ASN A 65 2.14 -5.30 41.22
C ASN A 65 1.46 -6.69 41.25
N ARG A 66 0.69 -7.06 40.22
CA ARG A 66 -0.08 -8.33 40.19
C ARG A 66 0.37 -9.33 39.12
N GLU A 67 1.06 -8.89 38.07
CA GLU A 67 1.47 -9.77 36.97
C GLU A 67 2.84 -10.41 37.21
N THR A 68 2.89 -11.75 37.24
CA THR A 68 4.14 -12.51 37.45
C THR A 68 5.04 -12.54 36.20
N ASN A 69 4.54 -12.16 35.02
CA ASN A 69 5.32 -12.18 33.78
C ASN A 69 6.20 -10.93 33.67
N PRO A 70 7.55 -11.05 33.73
CA PRO A 70 8.45 -9.88 33.69
C PRO A 70 8.33 -9.07 32.40
N LYS A 71 7.97 -9.68 31.27
CA LYS A 71 7.73 -8.94 30.00
C LYS A 71 6.51 -8.04 30.07
N VAL A 72 5.49 -8.43 30.85
CA VAL A 72 4.28 -7.61 31.06
C VAL A 72 4.60 -6.46 32.00
N VAL A 73 5.30 -6.72 33.10
CA VAL A 73 5.76 -5.68 34.04
C VAL A 73 6.65 -4.66 33.31
N GLU A 74 7.59 -5.10 32.48
CA GLU A 74 8.44 -4.21 31.67
C GLU A 74 7.66 -3.42 30.62
N PHE A 75 6.74 -4.07 29.89
CA PHE A 75 5.84 -3.37 28.96
C PHE A 75 5.09 -2.25 29.69
N VAL A 76 4.47 -2.55 30.83
CA VAL A 76 3.66 -1.59 31.58
C VAL A 76 4.53 -0.48 32.18
N ARG A 77 5.72 -0.80 32.72
CA ARG A 77 6.74 0.17 33.15
C ARG A 77 7.06 1.16 32.03
N HIS A 78 7.23 0.69 30.80
CA HIS A 78 7.40 1.55 29.62
C HIS A 78 6.13 2.38 29.32
N LYS A 79 4.93 1.82 29.38
CA LYS A 79 3.68 2.56 29.07
C LYS A 79 3.26 3.55 30.18
N ARG A 80 3.83 3.44 31.38
CA ARG A 80 3.62 4.36 32.51
C ARG A 80 4.39 5.68 32.37
N ASN A 81 5.39 5.79 31.48
CA ASN A 81 6.06 7.07 31.24
C ASN A 81 5.04 8.10 30.69
N PRO A 82 4.88 9.31 31.30
CA PRO A 82 3.94 10.33 30.83
C PRO A 82 4.07 10.67 29.33
N ASP A 83 5.30 10.75 28.82
CA ASP A 83 5.62 11.05 27.40
C ASP A 83 5.27 9.89 26.45
N ILE A 84 4.81 8.76 26.98
CA ILE A 84 4.28 7.63 26.22
C ILE A 84 2.78 7.44 26.50
N ALA A 85 2.33 7.63 27.74
CA ALA A 85 0.92 7.61 28.12
C ALA A 85 0.09 8.62 27.32
N CYS A 86 0.63 9.81 27.06
CA CYS A 86 -0.03 10.90 26.32
C CYS A 86 -0.40 10.55 24.88
N GLY A 87 0.30 9.61 24.25
CA GLY A 87 -0.04 9.11 22.91
C GLY A 87 -0.89 7.84 22.92
N LEU A 88 -1.16 7.27 24.09
CA LEU A 88 -1.93 6.04 24.26
C LEU A 88 -3.38 6.32 24.67
N ASN A 89 -3.59 7.27 25.57
CA ASN A 89 -4.90 7.61 26.12
C ASN A 89 -5.11 9.14 26.12
N LYS A 90 -6.29 9.60 25.66
CA LYS A 90 -6.61 11.03 25.54
C LYS A 90 -6.58 11.79 26.88
N PHE A 91 -6.93 11.16 28.00
CA PHE A 91 -6.89 11.78 29.33
C PHE A 91 -5.46 11.94 29.88
N CYS A 92 -4.47 11.29 29.26
CA CYS A 92 -3.05 11.51 29.51
C CYS A 92 -2.42 12.49 28.50
N SER A 93 -3.17 12.94 27.49
CA SER A 93 -2.72 13.80 26.39
C SER A 93 -2.99 15.27 26.70
N GLN A 94 -2.25 16.17 26.03
CA GLN A 94 -2.62 17.59 25.92
C GLN A 94 -3.40 17.89 24.63
N ILE A 95 -3.47 16.91 23.71
CA ILE A 95 -4.25 17.01 22.48
C ILE A 95 -5.76 17.03 22.84
N PRO A 96 -6.55 18.00 22.33
CA PRO A 96 -8.00 18.03 22.55
C PRO A 96 -8.67 16.70 22.17
N GLY A 97 -9.53 16.17 23.03
CA GLY A 97 -10.04 14.79 22.93
C GLY A 97 -10.70 14.44 21.59
N GLU A 98 -11.44 15.38 21.00
CA GLU A 98 -12.04 15.22 19.66
C GLU A 98 -10.99 15.03 18.55
N ILE A 99 -9.88 15.77 18.64
CA ILE A 99 -8.76 15.68 17.70
C ILE A 99 -8.02 14.36 17.92
N PHE A 100 -7.78 13.99 19.18
CA PHE A 100 -7.14 12.72 19.53
C PHE A 100 -7.92 11.53 18.97
N ASP A 101 -9.22 11.43 19.25
CA ASP A 101 -10.06 10.31 18.79
C ASP A 101 -10.15 10.30 17.25
N ARG A 102 -10.37 11.45 16.61
CA ARG A 102 -10.38 11.57 15.14
C ARG A 102 -9.09 11.06 14.51
N VAL A 103 -7.92 11.48 15.00
CA VAL A 103 -6.61 11.03 14.51
C VAL A 103 -6.40 9.54 14.77
N ARG A 104 -6.78 9.04 15.95
CA ARG A 104 -6.61 7.65 16.40
C ARG A 104 -7.33 6.63 15.50
N HIS A 105 -8.46 7.01 14.88
CA HIS A 105 -9.19 6.15 13.95
C HIS A 105 -8.53 6.00 12.57
N HIS A 106 -7.58 6.86 12.19
CA HIS A 106 -6.91 6.81 10.88
C HIS A 106 -5.70 5.87 10.84
N THR A 107 -5.86 4.61 11.26
CA THR A 107 -4.80 3.57 11.18
C THR A 107 -4.20 3.43 9.78
N ASN A 108 -5.05 3.49 8.74
CA ASN A 108 -4.64 3.49 7.34
C ASN A 108 -3.67 4.62 6.98
N ALA A 109 -3.77 5.79 7.62
CA ALA A 109 -2.86 6.91 7.38
C ALA A 109 -1.48 6.63 8.03
N ALA A 110 -1.45 6.16 9.27
CA ALA A 110 -0.21 5.78 9.95
C ALA A 110 0.56 4.67 9.20
N GLU A 111 -0.15 3.65 8.69
CA GLU A 111 0.47 2.60 7.87
C GLU A 111 0.93 3.12 6.49
N GLN A 112 0.18 4.03 5.87
CA GLN A 112 0.61 4.68 4.62
C GLN A 112 1.86 5.54 4.83
N SER A 113 1.92 6.38 5.86
CA SER A 113 3.10 7.21 6.15
C SER A 113 4.32 6.37 6.51
N HIS A 114 4.15 5.26 7.24
CA HIS A 114 5.23 4.30 7.49
C HIS A 114 5.76 3.66 6.19
N ASN A 115 4.86 3.28 5.26
CA ASN A 115 5.26 2.77 3.95
C ASN A 115 5.88 3.85 3.04
N LYS A 116 5.41 5.10 3.10
CA LYS A 116 6.04 6.26 2.45
C LYS A 116 7.45 6.49 2.99
N ALA A 117 7.67 6.39 4.30
CA ALA A 117 8.97 6.61 4.93
C ALA A 117 10.04 5.64 4.39
N TYR A 118 9.68 4.37 4.14
CA TYR A 118 10.59 3.41 3.50
C TYR A 118 11.07 3.78 2.09
N SER A 119 10.41 4.72 1.38
CA SER A 119 10.93 5.23 0.10
C SER A 119 12.19 6.07 0.24
N PHE A 120 12.47 6.61 1.44
CA PHE A 120 13.73 7.27 1.80
C PHE A 120 14.81 6.29 2.30
N GLY A 121 14.51 4.97 2.33
CA GLY A 121 15.40 3.91 2.79
C GLY A 121 14.98 3.25 4.10
N ARG A 122 15.81 2.30 4.57
CA ARG A 122 15.62 1.55 5.82
C ARG A 122 16.87 1.64 6.67
N ARG A 123 16.72 1.53 8.00
CA ARG A 123 17.84 1.61 8.98
C ARG A 123 18.65 2.91 8.88
N GLN A 124 17.97 4.03 8.63
CA GLN A 124 18.58 5.37 8.64
C GLN A 124 19.16 5.73 10.02
N THR A 125 20.15 6.63 10.06
CA THR A 125 20.61 7.22 11.32
C THR A 125 19.53 8.14 11.92
N LEU A 126 19.58 8.43 13.23
CA LEU A 126 18.55 9.24 13.90
C LEU A 126 18.32 10.61 13.23
N LEU A 127 19.42 11.30 12.88
CA LEU A 127 19.36 12.60 12.20
C LEU A 127 18.77 12.46 10.78
N GLN A 128 19.16 11.43 10.03
CA GLN A 128 18.62 11.15 8.71
C GLN A 128 17.12 10.78 8.77
N GLY A 129 16.69 10.05 9.80
CA GLY A 129 15.29 9.73 10.09
C GLY A 129 14.46 10.99 10.33
N LEU A 130 14.93 11.87 11.22
CA LEU A 130 14.31 13.18 11.49
C LEU A 130 14.20 14.04 10.22
N THR A 131 15.30 14.15 9.44
CA THR A 131 15.31 14.92 8.18
C THR A 131 14.40 14.30 7.11
N SER A 132 14.29 12.98 7.04
CA SER A 132 13.42 12.28 6.08
C SER A 132 11.95 12.41 6.46
N GLY A 133 11.62 12.31 7.76
CA GLY A 133 10.28 12.58 8.29
C GLY A 133 9.83 14.00 7.95
N TRP A 134 10.60 15.02 8.33
CA TRP A 134 10.28 16.42 8.02
C TRP A 134 10.08 16.68 6.51
N LYS A 135 10.89 16.06 5.64
CA LYS A 135 10.72 16.14 4.17
C LYS A 135 9.45 15.45 3.67
N LEU A 136 9.01 14.38 4.33
CA LEU A 136 7.77 13.66 4.02
C LEU A 136 6.56 14.48 4.50
N ASP A 137 6.56 14.93 5.74
CA ASP A 137 5.48 15.70 6.36
C ASP A 137 5.23 17.02 5.59
N ARG A 138 6.31 17.74 5.26
CA ARG A 138 6.23 18.95 4.43
C ARG A 138 5.62 18.64 3.05
N ARG A 139 6.06 17.55 2.41
CA ARG A 139 5.54 17.15 1.09
C ARG A 139 4.06 16.78 1.16
N ASP A 140 3.62 16.09 2.21
CA ASP A 140 2.20 15.73 2.39
C ASP A 140 1.33 16.98 2.66
N VAL A 141 1.84 17.98 3.39
CA VAL A 141 1.19 19.29 3.55
C VAL A 141 1.11 20.06 2.21
N ASP A 142 2.21 20.11 1.46
CA ASP A 142 2.27 20.80 0.17
C ASP A 142 1.35 20.11 -0.87
N GLN A 143 1.23 18.78 -0.84
CA GLN A 143 0.24 18.01 -1.63
C GLN A 143 -1.20 18.28 -1.20
N HIS A 144 -1.47 18.43 0.09
CA HIS A 144 -2.80 18.76 0.59
C HIS A 144 -3.25 20.15 0.11
N LYS A 145 -2.37 21.15 0.21
CA LYS A 145 -2.58 22.50 -0.35
C LYS A 145 -2.82 22.46 -1.86
N ALA A 146 -1.94 21.82 -2.62
CA ALA A 146 -2.12 21.71 -4.08
C ALA A 146 -3.46 21.08 -4.50
N ARG A 147 -4.00 20.16 -3.69
CA ARG A 147 -5.34 19.59 -3.87
C ARG A 147 -6.47 20.54 -3.44
N SER A 148 -6.29 21.26 -2.34
CA SER A 148 -7.25 22.26 -1.83
C SER A 148 -7.41 23.42 -2.81
N ASP A 149 -6.28 24.00 -3.22
CA ASP A 149 -6.22 25.32 -3.82
C ASP A 149 -6.36 25.27 -5.35
N PHE A 150 -5.93 24.16 -5.96
CA PHE A 150 -5.92 23.96 -7.42
C PHE A 150 -6.60 22.66 -7.88
N GLY A 151 -7.19 21.87 -6.96
CA GLY A 151 -7.78 20.57 -7.28
C GLY A 151 -6.78 19.47 -7.68
N ILE A 152 -5.47 19.76 -7.69
CA ILE A 152 -4.42 18.88 -8.24
C ILE A 152 -4.28 17.61 -7.39
N ARG A 153 -4.40 16.44 -8.03
CA ARG A 153 -4.30 15.14 -7.38
C ARG A 153 -2.91 14.53 -7.62
N HIS A 154 -2.20 14.17 -6.56
CA HIS A 154 -0.87 13.53 -6.63
C HIS A 154 -0.86 12.14 -7.33
N ALA A 155 -2.03 11.55 -7.60
CA ALA A 155 -2.13 10.28 -8.32
C ALA A 155 -2.92 10.45 -9.62
N TYR A 156 -2.37 9.96 -10.73
CA TYR A 156 -3.02 9.79 -12.04
C TYR A 156 -4.22 8.82 -12.04
N ARG A 157 -4.78 8.48 -10.88
CA ARG A 157 -5.98 7.63 -10.77
C ARG A 157 -7.21 8.52 -10.83
N THR A 158 -7.95 8.37 -11.92
CA THR A 158 -9.37 8.74 -11.98
C THR A 158 -10.11 8.19 -10.77
N ASP A 159 -10.94 9.05 -10.18
CA ASP A 159 -11.82 8.76 -9.04
C ASP A 159 -13.24 8.43 -9.53
N ASP A 160 -13.32 8.01 -10.79
CA ASP A 160 -14.52 7.51 -11.44
C ASP A 160 -14.93 6.17 -10.80
N MET A 161 -16.24 6.05 -10.57
CA MET A 161 -16.88 4.88 -9.98
C MET A 161 -16.72 3.63 -10.85
N GLU A 162 -16.74 3.76 -12.18
CA GLU A 162 -16.67 2.62 -13.10
C GLU A 162 -15.24 2.06 -13.21
N ALA A 163 -14.24 2.94 -13.33
CA ALA A 163 -12.83 2.60 -13.20
C ALA A 163 -12.50 2.04 -11.80
N ASN A 164 -13.15 2.51 -10.73
CA ASN A 164 -13.00 1.95 -9.39
C ASN A 164 -13.63 0.56 -9.26
N TYR A 165 -14.84 0.35 -9.79
CA TYR A 165 -15.54 -0.93 -9.81
C TYR A 165 -14.77 -2.00 -10.61
N SER A 166 -14.33 -1.65 -11.82
CA SER A 166 -13.48 -2.51 -12.67
C SER A 166 -12.16 -2.90 -11.98
N ARG A 167 -11.55 -1.96 -11.25
CA ARG A 167 -10.35 -2.22 -10.43
C ARG A 167 -10.65 -3.06 -9.18
N HIS A 168 -11.88 -3.10 -8.68
CA HIS A 168 -12.30 -4.03 -7.63
C HIS A 168 -12.49 -5.45 -8.18
N GLN A 169 -13.23 -5.62 -9.28
CA GLN A 169 -13.44 -6.92 -9.92
C GLN A 169 -12.13 -7.62 -10.25
N LYS A 170 -11.17 -6.94 -10.92
CA LYS A 170 -9.85 -7.53 -11.25
C LYS A 170 -9.05 -7.96 -10.01
N ARG A 171 -9.23 -7.29 -8.85
CA ARG A 171 -8.62 -7.71 -7.58
C ARG A 171 -9.30 -8.93 -6.97
N GLU A 172 -10.62 -9.04 -7.08
CA GLU A 172 -11.34 -10.23 -6.65
C GLU A 172 -11.02 -11.45 -7.52
N GLU A 173 -10.99 -11.29 -8.84
CA GLU A 173 -10.59 -12.33 -9.79
C GLU A 173 -9.16 -12.85 -9.46
N THR A 174 -8.21 -11.94 -9.27
CA THR A 174 -6.83 -12.28 -8.85
C THR A 174 -6.80 -13.02 -7.50
N ARG A 175 -7.64 -12.63 -6.53
CA ARG A 175 -7.76 -13.30 -5.22
C ARG A 175 -8.42 -14.67 -5.32
N ARG A 176 -9.42 -14.84 -6.19
CA ARG A 176 -10.07 -16.13 -6.46
C ARG A 176 -9.07 -17.09 -7.13
N ARG A 177 -8.41 -16.64 -8.20
CA ARG A 177 -7.36 -17.40 -8.90
C ARG A 177 -6.28 -17.92 -7.94
N ARG A 178 -5.69 -17.04 -7.11
CA ARG A 178 -4.68 -17.44 -6.11
C ARG A 178 -5.19 -18.44 -5.07
N ARG A 179 -6.47 -18.40 -4.69
CA ARG A 179 -7.08 -19.40 -3.80
C ARG A 179 -7.25 -20.75 -4.50
N THR A 180 -7.67 -20.76 -5.76
CA THR A 180 -7.75 -21.99 -6.57
C THR A 180 -6.37 -22.63 -6.76
N GLU A 181 -5.37 -21.83 -7.12
CA GLU A 181 -3.97 -22.26 -7.27
C GLU A 181 -3.42 -22.85 -5.96
N GLN A 182 -3.69 -22.22 -4.81
CA GLN A 182 -3.31 -22.74 -3.49
C GLN A 182 -4.08 -24.01 -3.06
N ALA A 183 -5.34 -24.16 -3.46
CA ALA A 183 -6.13 -25.35 -3.17
C ALA A 183 -5.68 -26.55 -4.01
N GLN A 184 -5.33 -26.32 -5.29
CA GLN A 184 -4.79 -27.35 -6.18
C GLN A 184 -3.40 -27.81 -5.71
N ALA A 185 -2.54 -26.88 -5.26
CA ALA A 185 -1.22 -27.19 -4.70
C ALA A 185 -1.25 -27.83 -3.29
N GLN A 186 -2.43 -28.21 -2.77
CA GLN A 186 -2.61 -28.93 -1.50
C GLN A 186 -3.47 -30.21 -1.64
N ALA A 187 -3.78 -30.62 -2.86
CA ALA A 187 -4.32 -31.96 -3.09
C ALA A 187 -3.24 -33.01 -2.77
N PRO A 188 -3.52 -34.04 -1.96
CA PRO A 188 -2.65 -35.21 -1.88
C PRO A 188 -2.71 -35.96 -3.22
N ASP A 189 -1.58 -36.48 -3.69
CA ASP A 189 -1.52 -37.29 -4.90
C ASP A 189 -2.45 -38.51 -4.79
N PRO A 190 -3.15 -38.89 -5.88
CA PRO A 190 -3.86 -40.16 -5.92
C PRO A 190 -2.84 -41.30 -5.82
N ILE A 191 -3.03 -42.18 -4.83
CA ILE A 191 -2.24 -43.41 -4.71
C ILE A 191 -2.81 -44.40 -5.73
N ASP A 192 -2.09 -44.58 -6.84
CA ASP A 192 -2.38 -45.64 -7.81
C ASP A 192 -1.89 -47.00 -7.24
N ASP A 193 -2.84 -47.79 -6.72
CA ASP A 193 -2.60 -49.18 -6.32
C ASP A 193 -2.59 -50.11 -7.55
N GLU A 194 -1.40 -50.58 -7.96
CA GLU A 194 -1.21 -51.72 -8.88
C GLU A 194 -0.16 -52.70 -8.28
N PRO A 195 -0.27 -54.02 -8.52
CA PRO A 195 0.32 -55.03 -7.65
C PRO A 195 1.78 -55.42 -7.99
N ALA A 196 2.48 -55.90 -6.97
CA ALA A 196 3.91 -56.19 -7.05
C ALA A 196 4.27 -57.51 -7.77
N LEU A 197 5.30 -57.45 -8.60
CA LEU A 197 6.26 -58.53 -8.83
C LEU A 197 7.66 -57.95 -8.60
N GLY A 198 8.54 -58.69 -7.91
CA GLY A 198 9.85 -58.17 -7.47
C GLY A 198 11.03 -59.07 -7.87
N ILE A 199 12.24 -58.60 -7.54
CA ILE A 199 13.51 -59.36 -7.49
C ILE A 199 14.48 -58.57 -6.59
N ASN A 200 15.35 -59.25 -5.83
CA ASN A 200 16.38 -58.64 -4.99
C ASN A 200 17.75 -58.65 -5.69
N PHE A 201 18.59 -57.63 -5.48
CA PHE A 201 20.05 -57.83 -5.29
C PHE A 201 20.76 -56.57 -4.70
N ASP A 202 21.49 -56.79 -3.60
CA ASP A 202 22.69 -56.12 -3.03
C ASP A 202 22.93 -54.59 -3.06
N SER A 203 23.95 -54.19 -2.29
CA SER A 203 24.45 -52.83 -1.96
C SER A 203 25.91 -52.97 -1.45
N PRO A 204 26.66 -51.95 -0.96
CA PRO A 204 26.51 -50.48 -0.94
C PRO A 204 27.79 -49.83 -1.59
N PRO A 205 28.46 -48.74 -1.10
CA PRO A 205 28.05 -47.58 -0.29
C PRO A 205 28.47 -46.18 -0.83
N SER A 206 27.83 -45.12 -0.33
CA SER A 206 28.47 -43.84 0.03
C SER A 206 27.53 -42.97 0.88
N SER A 207 28.09 -42.13 1.77
CA SER A 207 27.39 -41.36 2.84
C SER A 207 28.39 -40.43 3.55
N PRO A 208 28.00 -39.47 4.43
CA PRO A 208 26.77 -38.67 4.59
C PRO A 208 27.19 -37.15 4.55
N PRO A 209 26.64 -36.13 5.28
CA PRO A 209 25.45 -36.07 6.15
C PRO A 209 24.53 -34.82 6.01
N THR A 210 23.34 -34.95 6.62
CA THR A 210 22.54 -33.85 7.17
C THR A 210 22.27 -34.11 8.67
N PRO A 211 21.98 -33.07 9.46
CA PRO A 211 21.09 -33.19 10.63
C PRO A 211 19.89 -32.22 10.50
N SER A 212 18.62 -32.64 10.62
CA SER A 212 17.87 -32.97 11.87
C SER A 212 17.65 -31.75 12.79
N ARG A 213 16.49 -31.43 13.38
CA ARG A 213 15.50 -32.17 14.22
C ARG A 213 14.25 -31.24 14.38
N SER A 214 13.09 -31.52 15.00
CA SER A 214 12.26 -32.68 15.45
C SER A 214 10.96 -32.07 16.07
N GLY A 215 9.81 -32.74 16.30
CA GLY A 215 9.41 -34.14 16.14
C GLY A 215 8.70 -34.68 17.40
N SER A 216 7.39 -35.01 17.32
CA SER A 216 6.58 -35.83 18.26
C SER A 216 5.18 -36.07 17.64
N VAL A 217 4.55 -37.25 17.52
CA VAL A 217 4.59 -38.61 18.13
C VAL A 217 3.63 -38.83 19.31
N THR A 218 2.99 -40.02 19.32
CA THR A 218 1.90 -40.56 20.19
C THR A 218 0.46 -40.18 19.80
N GLY A 219 -0.53 -41.09 19.73
CA GLY A 219 -0.49 -42.55 19.51
C GLY A 219 -1.29 -43.42 20.49
N ARG A 220 -2.31 -44.15 20.00
CA ARG A 220 -2.83 -45.44 20.51
C ARG A 220 -3.93 -46.04 19.61
N GLN A 221 -3.89 -47.36 19.42
CA GLN A 221 -4.98 -48.20 18.85
C GLN A 221 -5.27 -49.37 19.78
N ARG A 222 -6.54 -49.80 19.88
CA ARG A 222 -7.14 -51.10 20.35
C ARG A 222 -8.57 -50.81 20.88
N SER A 223 -9.57 -51.69 20.78
CA SER A 223 -9.73 -52.96 20.04
C SER A 223 -11.23 -53.37 19.98
N THR A 224 -11.60 -54.19 18.99
CA THR A 224 -12.87 -54.96 18.88
C THR A 224 -12.84 -56.20 19.81
N PRO A 225 -13.88 -57.10 19.98
CA PRO A 225 -14.98 -57.53 19.08
C PRO A 225 -16.37 -57.78 19.79
N PRO A 226 -17.25 -58.77 19.47
CA PRO A 226 -18.15 -58.86 18.27
C PRO A 226 -19.65 -59.27 18.50
N ARG A 227 -20.58 -58.73 17.65
CA ARG A 227 -21.84 -59.36 17.13
C ARG A 227 -22.96 -59.81 18.14
N PRO A 228 -24.17 -60.30 17.73
CA PRO A 228 -24.79 -60.43 16.38
C PRO A 228 -26.26 -59.92 16.20
N ARG A 229 -26.66 -59.75 14.92
CA ARG A 229 -27.98 -59.98 14.26
C ARG A 229 -29.31 -59.48 14.89
N SER A 230 -30.07 -58.74 14.07
CA SER A 230 -31.47 -59.07 13.70
C SER A 230 -31.80 -58.51 12.30
N ARG A 231 -33.03 -58.71 11.78
CA ARG A 231 -33.37 -58.75 10.33
C ARG A 231 -34.70 -58.06 10.03
N ALA A 232 -34.76 -57.21 9.00
CA ALA A 232 -35.99 -56.69 8.39
C ALA A 232 -35.81 -56.46 6.87
N THR A 233 -36.89 -56.44 6.10
CA THR A 233 -36.87 -56.44 4.62
C THR A 233 -38.02 -55.60 4.04
N ALA A 234 -37.75 -54.67 3.10
CA ALA A 234 -38.78 -53.99 2.31
C ALA A 234 -38.33 -53.58 0.89
N SER A 235 -39.03 -54.16 -0.07
CA SER A 235 -39.18 -53.89 -1.52
C SER A 235 -38.92 -52.51 -2.15
N ARG A 236 -38.32 -52.56 -3.36
CA ARG A 236 -38.65 -51.86 -4.63
C ARG A 236 -38.87 -50.32 -4.68
N ALA A 237 -38.09 -49.68 -5.54
CA ALA A 237 -38.59 -48.76 -6.58
C ALA A 237 -37.69 -48.83 -7.85
N ARG A 238 -38.22 -48.52 -9.04
CA ARG A 238 -37.45 -48.26 -10.27
C ARG A 238 -37.50 -46.76 -10.55
N SER A 239 -36.40 -46.17 -11.01
CA SER A 239 -36.40 -44.86 -11.68
C SER A 239 -35.32 -44.85 -12.76
N ALA A 240 -35.61 -44.28 -13.92
CA ALA A 240 -34.62 -44.08 -14.98
C ALA A 240 -33.87 -42.77 -14.73
N GLN A 241 -32.55 -42.79 -14.90
CA GLN A 241 -31.70 -41.60 -14.89
C GLN A 241 -30.72 -41.69 -16.07
N PRO A 242 -30.38 -40.57 -16.74
CA PRO A 242 -29.33 -40.56 -17.76
C PRO A 242 -27.99 -40.96 -17.16
N ASN A 243 -27.11 -41.56 -17.97
CA ASN A 243 -25.76 -41.90 -17.52
C ASN A 243 -24.98 -40.61 -17.19
N LEU A 244 -24.66 -40.40 -15.92
CA LEU A 244 -23.96 -39.21 -15.39
C LEU A 244 -22.66 -38.89 -16.16
N ARG A 245 -21.94 -39.90 -16.66
CA ARG A 245 -20.76 -39.73 -17.53
C ARG A 245 -21.04 -38.92 -18.80
N GLN A 246 -22.23 -39.04 -19.39
CA GLN A 246 -22.57 -38.39 -20.65
C GLN A 246 -22.91 -36.91 -20.46
N LEU A 247 -23.64 -36.58 -19.38
CA LEU A 247 -23.86 -35.20 -18.94
C LEU A 247 -22.55 -34.52 -18.51
N ALA A 248 -21.66 -35.25 -17.81
CA ALA A 248 -20.35 -34.73 -17.45
C ALA A 248 -19.49 -34.39 -18.69
N ALA A 249 -19.50 -35.23 -19.72
CA ALA A 249 -18.78 -34.98 -20.96
C ALA A 249 -19.29 -33.72 -21.71
N GLN A 250 -20.61 -33.52 -21.79
CA GLN A 250 -21.19 -32.31 -22.39
C GLN A 250 -20.82 -31.06 -21.59
N ASN A 251 -20.95 -31.10 -20.25
CA ASN A 251 -20.58 -29.98 -19.38
C ASN A 251 -19.10 -29.58 -19.51
N VAL A 252 -18.19 -30.53 -19.75
CA VAL A 252 -16.77 -30.24 -19.99
C VAL A 252 -16.56 -29.54 -21.33
N GLN A 253 -17.27 -29.94 -22.39
CA GLN A 253 -17.19 -29.28 -23.70
C GLN A 253 -17.76 -27.85 -23.68
N ASP A 254 -18.89 -27.64 -23.00
CA ASP A 254 -19.48 -26.31 -22.77
C ASP A 254 -18.52 -25.39 -22.00
N LEU A 255 -17.87 -25.91 -20.96
CA LEU A 255 -16.88 -25.15 -20.17
C LEU A 255 -15.65 -24.75 -20.99
N ASP A 256 -15.19 -25.61 -21.90
CA ASP A 256 -14.03 -25.34 -22.74
C ASP A 256 -14.35 -24.30 -23.84
N GLN A 257 -15.51 -24.41 -24.50
CA GLN A 257 -15.99 -23.37 -25.43
C GLN A 257 -16.13 -22.00 -24.74
N ARG A 258 -16.69 -21.99 -23.52
CA ARG A 258 -16.90 -20.76 -22.74
C ARG A 258 -15.59 -20.15 -22.23
N GLN A 259 -14.54 -20.93 -22.03
CA GLN A 259 -13.20 -20.42 -21.76
C GLN A 259 -12.59 -19.74 -22.99
N ARG A 260 -12.70 -20.35 -24.17
CA ARG A 260 -12.24 -19.76 -25.44
C ARG A 260 -12.96 -18.44 -25.77
N GLU A 261 -14.26 -18.36 -25.52
CA GLU A 261 -15.03 -17.12 -25.71
C GLU A 261 -14.56 -15.99 -24.77
N LEU A 262 -14.28 -16.32 -23.50
CA LEU A 262 -13.73 -15.37 -22.52
C LEU A 262 -12.29 -14.94 -22.84
N GLU A 263 -11.51 -15.80 -23.50
CA GLU A 263 -10.16 -15.48 -23.98
C GLU A 263 -10.19 -14.56 -25.20
N LEU A 264 -11.08 -14.81 -26.17
CA LEU A 264 -11.32 -13.92 -27.31
C LEU A 264 -11.74 -12.51 -26.84
N ARG A 265 -12.74 -12.40 -25.96
CA ARG A 265 -13.17 -11.10 -25.39
C ARG A 265 -12.06 -10.38 -24.63
N ARG A 266 -11.11 -11.10 -24.01
CA ARG A 266 -9.92 -10.49 -23.38
C ARG A 266 -8.98 -9.92 -24.43
N LEU A 267 -8.69 -10.67 -25.50
CA LEU A 267 -7.84 -10.21 -26.60
C LEU A 267 -8.44 -9.00 -27.34
N GLU A 268 -9.76 -9.00 -27.59
CA GLU A 268 -10.49 -7.86 -28.18
C GLU A 268 -10.33 -6.59 -27.33
N THR A 269 -10.57 -6.69 -26.01
CA THR A 269 -10.40 -5.53 -25.11
C THR A 269 -8.95 -5.12 -24.91
N GLU A 270 -7.98 -6.00 -25.16
CA GLU A 270 -6.54 -5.66 -25.16
C GLU A 270 -6.13 -4.94 -26.46
N GLN A 271 -6.65 -5.36 -27.62
CA GLN A 271 -6.46 -4.65 -28.89
C GLN A 271 -7.06 -3.24 -28.86
N GLN A 272 -8.31 -3.09 -28.39
CA GLN A 272 -8.96 -1.78 -28.26
C GLN A 272 -8.12 -0.81 -27.40
N ARG A 273 -7.51 -1.30 -26.31
CA ARG A 273 -6.63 -0.51 -25.45
C ARG A 273 -5.34 -0.07 -26.13
N LEU A 274 -4.73 -0.96 -26.93
CA LEU A 274 -3.55 -0.63 -27.74
C LEU A 274 -3.87 0.40 -28.83
N GLU A 275 -5.08 0.37 -29.39
CA GLU A 275 -5.55 1.39 -30.33
C GLU A 275 -5.85 2.73 -29.65
N GLU A 276 -6.49 2.73 -28.48
CA GLU A 276 -6.70 3.93 -27.65
C GLU A 276 -5.37 4.61 -27.25
N ASP A 277 -4.42 3.84 -26.70
CA ASP A 277 -3.10 4.36 -26.31
C ASP A 277 -2.34 4.91 -27.54
N ARG A 278 -2.42 4.24 -28.69
CA ARG A 278 -1.81 4.70 -29.95
C ARG A 278 -2.45 5.99 -30.48
N GLN A 279 -3.78 6.13 -30.40
CA GLN A 279 -4.44 7.40 -30.75
C GLN A 279 -4.06 8.52 -29.79
N LEU A 280 -3.88 8.23 -28.49
CA LEU A 280 -3.49 9.21 -27.48
C LEU A 280 -2.03 9.65 -27.68
N GLU A 281 -1.13 8.74 -28.09
CA GLU A 281 0.24 9.08 -28.48
C GLU A 281 0.29 9.98 -29.73
N LEU A 282 -0.53 9.69 -30.75
CA LEU A 282 -0.64 10.55 -31.94
C LEU A 282 -1.10 11.97 -31.58
N ARG A 283 -2.17 12.10 -30.78
CA ARG A 283 -2.65 13.42 -30.32
C ARG A 283 -1.59 14.19 -29.51
N ARG A 284 -0.76 13.50 -28.70
CA ARG A 284 0.38 14.14 -28.01
C ARG A 284 1.38 14.71 -29.01
N ARG A 285 1.79 13.93 -30.00
CA ARG A 285 2.73 14.38 -31.05
C ARG A 285 2.17 15.56 -31.85
N GLU A 286 0.87 15.55 -32.18
CA GLU A 286 0.19 16.68 -32.80
C GLU A 286 0.25 17.94 -31.91
N THR A 287 -0.04 17.83 -30.60
CA THR A 287 0.08 18.98 -29.69
C THR A 287 1.51 19.49 -29.50
N GLU A 288 2.50 18.60 -29.52
CA GLU A 288 3.93 18.96 -29.44
C GLU A 288 4.40 19.66 -30.73
N GLN A 289 3.96 19.19 -31.91
CA GLN A 289 4.24 19.84 -33.19
C GLN A 289 3.58 21.23 -33.30
N ASN A 290 2.30 21.35 -32.91
CA ASN A 290 1.59 22.64 -32.90
C ASN A 290 2.27 23.65 -31.97
N LEU A 291 2.76 23.21 -30.81
CA LEU A 291 3.49 24.08 -29.87
C LEU A 291 4.83 24.56 -30.45
N LEU A 292 5.57 23.67 -31.12
CA LEU A 292 6.82 24.02 -31.81
C LEU A 292 6.59 24.99 -32.98
N GLU A 293 5.53 24.80 -33.77
CA GLU A 293 5.17 25.73 -34.86
C GLU A 293 4.76 27.11 -34.31
N GLU A 294 4.02 27.16 -33.20
CA GLU A 294 3.67 28.43 -32.56
C GLU A 294 4.91 29.16 -32.00
N GLN A 295 5.86 28.42 -31.41
CA GLN A 295 7.15 28.98 -30.97
C GLN A 295 7.94 29.55 -32.15
N LEU A 296 8.11 28.78 -33.24
CA LEU A 296 8.82 29.22 -34.44
C LEU A 296 8.16 30.45 -35.08
N ARG A 297 6.83 30.53 -35.05
CA ARG A 297 6.06 31.69 -35.52
C ARG A 297 6.28 32.93 -34.65
N ARG A 298 6.36 32.78 -33.32
CA ARG A 298 6.69 33.87 -32.39
C ARG A 298 8.12 34.37 -32.58
N GLU A 299 9.09 33.47 -32.80
CA GLU A 299 10.49 33.83 -33.08
C GLU A 299 10.62 34.62 -34.39
N ARG A 300 9.95 34.21 -35.47
CA ARG A 300 9.92 34.98 -36.73
C ARG A 300 9.39 36.39 -36.53
N LEU A 301 8.23 36.54 -35.89
CA LEU A 301 7.64 37.86 -35.60
C LEU A 301 8.53 38.74 -34.71
N ALA A 302 9.32 38.14 -33.80
CA ALA A 302 10.30 38.87 -33.00
C ALA A 302 11.51 39.34 -33.84
N ASN A 303 11.99 38.51 -34.78
CA ASN A 303 13.06 38.88 -35.71
C ASN A 303 12.61 39.98 -36.67
N ASP A 304 11.44 39.84 -37.31
CA ASP A 304 10.85 40.84 -38.21
C ASP A 304 10.72 42.21 -37.52
N ALA A 305 10.29 42.21 -36.25
CA ALA A 305 10.19 43.41 -35.42
C ALA A 305 11.56 44.02 -35.06
N MET A 306 12.57 43.18 -34.83
CA MET A 306 13.95 43.61 -34.57
C MET A 306 14.61 44.21 -35.81
N GLU A 307 14.40 43.62 -37.00
CA GLU A 307 14.87 44.19 -38.27
C GLU A 307 14.20 45.55 -38.53
N THR A 308 12.88 45.63 -38.38
CA THR A 308 12.12 46.90 -38.48
C THR A 308 12.64 47.98 -37.49
N ALA A 309 13.06 47.58 -36.29
CA ALA A 309 13.66 48.50 -35.32
C ALA A 309 15.06 48.96 -35.75
N ASN A 310 15.89 48.05 -36.27
CA ASN A 310 17.22 48.37 -36.79
C ASN A 310 17.16 49.32 -38.00
N GLU A 311 16.24 49.11 -38.94
CA GLU A 311 16.02 50.03 -40.06
C GLU A 311 15.69 51.45 -39.59
N ARG A 312 14.79 51.58 -38.60
CA ARG A 312 14.44 52.89 -38.01
C ARG A 312 15.65 53.56 -37.37
N ILE A 313 16.49 52.80 -36.65
CA ILE A 313 17.73 53.32 -36.04
C ILE A 313 18.68 53.81 -37.13
N GLN A 314 18.89 53.06 -38.21
CA GLN A 314 19.73 53.49 -39.33
C GLN A 314 19.19 54.74 -40.02
N TYR A 315 17.87 54.84 -40.24
CA TYR A 315 17.23 56.04 -40.78
C TYR A 315 17.48 57.28 -39.90
N PHE A 316 17.32 57.16 -38.57
CA PHE A 316 17.60 58.27 -37.65
C PHE A 316 19.08 58.67 -37.65
N LEU A 317 20.00 57.70 -37.66
CA LEU A 317 21.45 57.96 -37.73
C LEU A 317 21.86 58.62 -39.05
N GLN A 318 21.25 58.24 -40.18
CA GLN A 318 21.51 58.86 -41.48
C GLN A 318 20.94 60.28 -41.53
N ARG A 319 19.75 60.51 -40.98
CA ARG A 319 19.13 61.84 -40.90
C ARG A 319 19.90 62.79 -39.99
N ALA A 320 20.45 62.32 -38.87
CA ALA A 320 21.33 63.10 -38.00
C ALA A 320 22.58 63.58 -38.77
N LYS A 321 23.31 62.66 -39.41
CA LYS A 321 24.50 62.99 -40.23
C LYS A 321 24.20 63.98 -41.35
N GLN A 322 23.01 63.93 -41.96
CA GLN A 322 22.59 64.90 -42.97
C GLN A 322 22.31 66.28 -42.36
N GLY A 323 21.74 66.35 -41.16
CA GLY A 323 21.58 67.59 -40.39
C GLY A 323 22.93 68.23 -40.05
N ASP A 324 23.87 67.44 -39.53
CA ASP A 324 25.23 67.89 -39.19
C ASP A 324 25.95 68.46 -40.43
N GLN A 325 25.83 67.79 -41.59
CA GLN A 325 26.38 68.25 -42.86
C GLN A 325 25.70 69.52 -43.41
N GLN A 326 24.41 69.73 -43.14
CA GLN A 326 23.72 70.98 -43.50
C GLN A 326 24.14 72.14 -42.58
N ALA A 327 24.29 71.88 -41.28
CA ALA A 327 24.78 72.88 -40.33
C ALA A 327 26.22 73.33 -40.66
N ALA A 328 27.12 72.39 -40.97
CA ALA A 328 28.48 72.69 -41.42
C ALA A 328 28.48 73.58 -42.68
N ARG A 329 27.66 73.24 -43.69
CA ARG A 329 27.53 74.02 -44.93
C ARG A 329 26.87 75.39 -44.78
N MET A 330 26.20 75.66 -43.65
CA MET A 330 25.74 77.02 -43.32
C MET A 330 26.85 77.82 -42.65
N LEU A 331 27.64 77.21 -41.77
CA LEU A 331 28.83 77.85 -41.17
C LEU A 331 29.93 78.18 -42.20
N GLU A 332 30.03 77.40 -43.29
CA GLU A 332 30.92 77.69 -44.43
C GLU A 332 30.42 78.83 -45.35
N ARG A 333 29.26 79.45 -45.05
CA ARG A 333 28.56 80.36 -45.98
C ARG A 333 28.46 81.83 -45.56
N ASP A 334 28.85 82.17 -44.33
CA ASP A 334 28.97 83.54 -43.83
C ASP A 334 30.47 83.90 -43.63
N PRO A 335 31.14 84.50 -44.63
CA PRO A 335 32.50 85.05 -44.53
C PRO A 335 32.55 86.51 -44.03
#